data_AF-A0A7S3E0D0-F1
#
_entry.id   AF-A0A7S3E0D0-F1
#
_cell.length_a   1.000
_cell.length_b   1.000
_cell.length_c   1.000
_cell.angle_alpha   90.00
_cell.angle_beta   90.00
_cell.angle_gamma   90.00
#
_symmetry.space_group_name_H-M   'P 1'
#
loop_
_entity.id
_entity.type
_entity.pdbx_description
1 polymer ?
#
loop_
_entity_poly.entity_id
_entity_poly.type
_entity_poly.pdbx_seq_one_letter_code
_entity_poly.pdbx_strand_id
1 'polypeptide(L)'
;ITVGLIGYPNVGKSSTINALLGAKRVAVAATPGKTKHFQTLRLTAKLTLCDCPGLVFPTFARSKSEMVVAGVIPVDRLTDVIAPVGEVCARVPRGQLESIYGITLPAPPNHELAASGGAVRAPTAHELLVTLAKRR
;
A
#
# COMPACT_ATOMS: atom_id res chain seq x y z
N ILE A 1 17.11 5.50 28.98
CA ILE A 1 16.47 4.36 28.27
C ILE A 1 16.27 4.76 26.82
N THR A 2 16.61 3.88 25.89
CA THR A 2 16.50 4.15 24.45
C THR A 2 15.62 3.09 23.81
N VAL A 3 14.63 3.51 23.02
CA VAL A 3 13.66 2.64 22.35
C VAL A 3 13.68 2.91 20.85
N GLY A 4 13.92 1.88 20.04
CA GLY A 4 13.93 2.00 18.59
C GLY A 4 12.64 1.50 17.95
N LEU A 5 12.16 2.23 16.94
CA LEU A 5 11.02 1.80 16.11
C LEU A 5 11.56 1.19 14.81
N ILE A 6 11.24 -0.09 14.58
CA ILE A 6 11.72 -0.88 13.45
C ILE A 6 10.52 -1.45 12.69
N GLY A 7 10.60 -1.50 11.36
CA GLY A 7 9.54 -2.07 10.52
C GLY A 7 9.62 -1.60 9.07
N TYR A 8 8.69 -2.09 8.24
CA TYR A 8 8.62 -1.80 6.80
C TYR A 8 8.54 -0.29 6.50
N PRO A 9 8.92 0.13 5.29
CA PRO A 9 8.59 1.48 4.80
C PRO A 9 7.09 1.77 4.95
N ASN A 10 6.74 3.04 5.16
CA ASN A 10 5.35 3.54 5.17
C ASN A 10 4.38 2.98 6.24
N VAL A 11 4.81 2.13 7.16
CA VAL A 11 3.95 1.63 8.27
C VAL A 11 3.69 2.66 9.39
N GLY A 12 4.11 3.91 9.21
CA GLY A 12 3.80 4.99 10.16
C GLY A 12 4.79 5.22 11.30
N LYS A 13 5.99 4.60 11.29
CA LYS A 13 7.03 4.76 12.35
C LYS A 13 7.28 6.23 12.74
N SER A 14 7.65 7.06 11.76
CA SER A 14 7.94 8.48 11.97
C SER A 14 6.69 9.30 12.32
N SER A 15 5.50 8.87 11.88
CA SER A 15 4.22 9.49 12.26
C SER A 15 3.90 9.24 13.72
N THR A 16 4.11 8.02 14.22
CA THR A 16 3.94 7.67 15.64
C THR A 16 4.90 8.46 16.52
N ILE A 17 6.16 8.64 16.09
CA ILE A 17 7.13 9.47 16.80
C ILE A 17 6.67 10.93 16.90
N ASN A 18 6.18 11.51 15.81
CA ASN A 18 5.66 12.88 15.82
C ASN A 18 4.43 13.01 16.75
N ALA A 19 3.55 12.00 16.76
CA ALA A 19 2.40 11.97 17.66
C ALA A 19 2.83 11.92 19.13
N LEU A 20 3.83 11.09 19.47
CA LEU A 20 4.38 11.01 20.83
C LEU A 20 5.08 12.31 21.27
N LEU A 21 5.74 13.00 20.35
CA LEU A 21 6.42 14.28 20.62
C LEU A 21 5.45 15.48 20.63
N GLY A 22 4.19 15.30 20.21
CA GLY A 22 3.21 16.39 20.07
C GLY A 22 3.59 17.46 19.04
N ALA A 23 4.62 17.21 18.23
CA ALA A 23 5.17 18.16 17.28
C ALA A 23 5.80 17.44 16.08
N LYS A 24 5.78 18.10 14.92
CA LYS A 24 6.39 17.60 13.69
C LYS A 24 7.92 17.75 13.76
N ARG A 25 8.60 16.77 14.36
CA ARG A 25 10.06 16.73 14.52
C ARG A 25 10.74 15.91 13.43
N VAL A 26 10.04 14.92 12.88
CA VAL A 26 10.51 14.06 11.82
C VAL A 26 9.71 14.28 10.54
N ALA A 27 10.38 14.26 9.40
CA ALA A 27 9.72 14.31 8.11
C ALA A 27 8.96 13.00 7.82
N VAL A 28 7.71 13.13 7.40
CA VAL A 28 6.84 12.01 6.98
C VAL A 28 6.48 12.18 5.49
N ALA A 29 6.29 11.08 4.79
CA ALA A 29 5.79 11.06 3.41
C ALA A 29 5.03 9.76 3.16
N ALA A 30 4.13 9.77 2.16
CA ALA A 30 3.41 8.57 1.72
C ALA A 30 4.26 7.64 0.84
N THR A 31 5.39 8.13 0.31
CA THR A 31 6.28 7.35 -0.54
C THR A 31 7.41 6.69 0.26
N PRO A 32 7.81 5.46 -0.11
CA PRO A 32 8.91 4.77 0.55
C PRO A 32 10.22 5.55 0.47
N GLY A 33 11.10 5.34 1.45
CA GLY A 33 12.45 5.90 1.43
C GLY A 33 12.59 7.33 1.96
N LYS A 34 11.57 7.83 2.69
CA LYS A 34 11.64 9.15 3.33
C LYS A 34 12.64 9.22 4.48
N THR A 35 12.60 8.25 5.40
CA THR A 35 13.57 8.11 6.49
C THR A 35 14.79 7.36 5.96
N LYS A 36 15.85 8.10 5.63
CA LYS A 36 17.09 7.54 5.06
C LYS A 36 18.18 7.28 6.09
N HIS A 37 18.10 7.97 7.23
CA HIS A 37 19.13 7.93 8.26
C HIS A 37 18.51 7.54 9.60
N PHE A 38 19.32 6.86 10.40
CA PHE A 38 19.01 6.63 11.81
C PHE A 38 19.09 7.95 12.56
N GLN A 39 18.09 8.24 13.39
CA GLN A 39 18.03 9.47 14.17
C GLN A 39 17.49 9.21 15.57
N THR A 40 17.96 9.98 16.54
CA THR A 40 17.56 9.88 17.95
C THR A 40 16.83 11.13 18.38
N LEU A 41 15.73 10.96 19.13
CA LEU A 41 14.80 12.00 19.51
C LEU A 41 14.48 11.85 21.00
N ARG A 42 14.89 12.83 21.81
CA ARG A 42 14.59 12.81 23.24
C ARG A 42 13.13 13.14 23.45
N LEU A 43 12.38 12.19 24.00
CA LEU A 43 10.98 12.39 24.40
C LEU A 43 10.90 12.97 25.81
N THR A 44 11.71 12.45 26.74
CA THR A 44 11.88 12.99 28.10
C THR A 44 13.36 12.99 28.50
N ALA A 45 13.68 13.51 29.68
CA ALA A 45 15.05 13.45 30.21
C ALA A 45 15.59 12.01 30.31
N LYS A 46 14.72 11.02 30.52
CA LYS A 46 15.07 9.61 30.74
C LYS A 46 14.79 8.70 29.52
N LEU A 47 14.03 9.18 28.53
CA LEU A 47 13.56 8.39 27.39
C LEU A 47 13.93 9.02 26.04
N THR A 48 14.65 8.24 25.23
CA THR A 48 15.01 8.58 23.85
C THR A 48 14.36 7.60 22.88
N LEU A 49 13.71 8.12 21.85
CA LEU A 49 13.17 7.33 20.73
C LEU A 49 14.17 7.34 19.57
N CYS A 50 14.28 6.23 18.86
CA CYS A 50 15.07 6.13 17.64
C CYS A 50 14.18 5.83 16.44
N ASP A 51 14.32 6.62 15.39
CA ASP A 51 13.68 6.36 14.09
C ASP A 51 14.69 5.73 13.14
N CYS A 52 14.35 4.56 12.62
CA CYS A 52 15.18 3.79 11.71
C CYS A 52 14.60 3.85 10.28
N PRO A 53 15.46 3.78 9.24
CA PRO A 53 15.00 3.52 7.88
C PRO A 53 14.09 2.29 7.81
N GLY A 54 13.15 2.29 6.85
CA GLY A 54 12.31 1.12 6.62
C GLY A 54 13.15 -0.08 6.16
N LEU A 55 13.00 -1.21 6.85
CA LEU A 55 13.69 -2.46 6.52
C LEU A 55 12.73 -3.40 5.81
N VAL A 56 13.23 -4.06 4.77
CA VAL A 56 12.50 -5.03 3.96
C VAL A 56 13.29 -6.32 3.99
N PHE A 57 12.74 -7.37 4.59
CA PHE A 57 13.40 -8.67 4.61
C PHE A 57 13.05 -9.45 3.33
N PRO A 58 14.03 -10.07 2.65
CA PRO A 58 13.82 -10.72 1.35
C PRO A 58 12.87 -11.93 1.40
N THR A 59 12.56 -12.46 2.58
CA THR A 59 11.89 -13.75 2.76
C THR A 59 10.35 -13.72 2.71
N PHE A 60 9.74 -12.54 2.81
CA PHE A 60 8.28 -12.44 3.07
C PHE A 60 7.41 -12.02 1.89
N ALA A 61 7.97 -11.38 0.87
CA ALA A 61 7.18 -10.95 -0.29
C ALA A 61 7.20 -12.03 -1.38
N ARG A 62 6.02 -12.53 -1.75
CA ARG A 62 5.90 -13.58 -2.78
C ARG A 62 6.13 -13.03 -4.18
N SER A 63 5.87 -11.74 -4.39
CA SER A 63 6.02 -11.08 -5.69
C SER A 63 6.32 -9.58 -5.54
N LYS A 64 6.89 -9.00 -6.61
CA LYS A 64 7.10 -7.55 -6.71
C LYS A 64 5.77 -6.79 -6.62
N SER A 65 4.69 -7.32 -7.19
CA SER A 65 3.35 -6.70 -7.15
C SER A 65 2.80 -6.61 -5.74
N GLU A 66 3.01 -7.64 -4.91
CA GLU A 66 2.64 -7.62 -3.50
C GLU A 66 3.41 -6.54 -2.72
N MET A 67 4.71 -6.41 -2.96
CA MET A 67 5.53 -5.35 -2.33
C MET A 67 5.06 -3.94 -2.70
N VAL A 68 4.53 -3.76 -3.90
CA VAL A 68 3.96 -2.49 -4.36
C VAL A 68 2.66 -2.19 -3.64
N VAL A 69 1.74 -3.17 -3.59
CA VAL A 69 0.46 -3.03 -2.89
C VAL A 69 0.67 -2.81 -1.38
N ALA A 70 1.71 -3.41 -0.81
CA ALA A 70 2.12 -3.19 0.59
C ALA A 70 2.82 -1.83 0.84
N GLY A 71 3.00 -1.00 -0.18
CA GLY A 71 3.63 0.32 -0.05
C GLY A 71 5.12 0.24 0.28
N VAL A 72 5.80 -0.85 -0.09
CA VAL A 72 7.25 -1.05 0.10
C VAL A 72 8.03 -0.51 -1.09
N ILE A 73 7.56 -0.78 -2.31
CA ILE A 73 8.16 -0.29 -3.56
C ILE A 73 7.40 0.97 -4.01
N PRO A 74 8.10 2.07 -4.38
CA PRO A 74 7.44 3.28 -4.87
C PRO A 74 6.66 3.02 -6.16
N VAL A 75 5.39 3.45 -6.18
CA VAL A 75 4.50 3.33 -7.35
C VAL A 75 5.01 4.12 -8.56
N ASP A 76 5.77 5.20 -8.34
CA ASP A 76 6.33 6.04 -9.41
C ASP A 76 7.43 5.35 -10.23
N ARG A 77 7.92 4.18 -9.77
CA ARG A 77 8.97 3.40 -10.45
C ARG A 77 8.42 2.16 -11.16
N LEU A 78 7.10 2.05 -11.28
CA LEU A 78 6.47 0.89 -11.90
C LEU A 78 6.51 0.99 -13.42
N THR A 79 7.03 -0.05 -14.05
CA THR A 79 6.95 -0.27 -15.49
C THR A 79 5.76 -1.17 -15.85
N ASP A 80 5.39 -2.09 -14.96
CA ASP A 80 4.20 -2.93 -15.08
C ASP A 80 3.20 -2.55 -13.99
N VAL A 81 2.04 -2.07 -14.43
CA VAL A 81 0.91 -1.68 -13.57
C VAL A 81 -0.17 -2.76 -13.52
N ILE A 82 -0.16 -3.72 -14.45
CA ILE A 82 -1.21 -4.72 -14.58
C ILE A 82 -1.17 -5.69 -13.40
N ALA A 83 0.00 -6.23 -13.07
CA ALA A 83 0.12 -7.17 -11.95
C ALA A 83 -0.24 -6.54 -10.59
N PRO A 84 0.29 -5.35 -10.19
CA PRO A 84 -0.12 -4.70 -8.94
C PRO A 84 -1.61 -4.34 -8.88
N VAL A 85 -2.23 -3.93 -10.00
CA VAL A 85 -3.67 -3.63 -10.01
C VAL A 85 -4.48 -4.92 -9.92
N GLY A 86 -4.04 -6.01 -10.55
CA GLY A 86 -4.68 -7.33 -10.43
C GLY A 86 -4.69 -7.82 -8.98
N GLU A 87 -3.59 -7.61 -8.25
CA GLU A 87 -3.48 -7.87 -6.81
C GLU A 87 -4.51 -7.06 -6.00
N VAL A 88 -4.76 -5.80 -6.36
CA VAL A 88 -5.82 -4.99 -5.72
C VAL A 88 -7.21 -5.53 -6.05
N CYS A 89 -7.49 -5.83 -7.32
CA CYS A 89 -8.78 -6.39 -7.74
C CYS A 89 -9.11 -7.72 -7.06
N ALA A 90 -8.09 -8.55 -6.81
CA ALA A 90 -8.27 -9.82 -6.11
C ALA A 90 -8.61 -9.64 -4.61
N ARG A 91 -8.20 -8.53 -3.99
CA ARG A 91 -8.42 -8.23 -2.56
C ARG A 91 -9.66 -7.37 -2.31
N VAL A 92 -10.06 -6.53 -3.25
CA VAL A 92 -11.16 -5.57 -3.07
C VAL A 92 -12.41 -6.04 -3.82
N PRO A 93 -13.56 -6.21 -3.13
CA PRO A 93 -14.80 -6.59 -3.77
C PRO A 93 -15.21 -5.62 -4.88
N ARG A 94 -15.75 -6.19 -5.97
CA ARG A 94 -16.21 -5.44 -7.13
C ARG A 94 -17.14 -4.28 -6.78
N GLY A 95 -18.17 -4.53 -5.96
CA GLY A 95 -19.14 -3.50 -5.57
C GLY A 95 -18.52 -2.35 -4.79
N GLN A 96 -17.44 -2.61 -4.04
CA GLN A 96 -16.70 -1.55 -3.33
C GLN A 96 -15.92 -0.66 -4.31
N LEU A 97 -15.30 -1.25 -5.34
CA LEU A 97 -14.65 -0.48 -6.41
C LEU A 97 -15.66 0.39 -7.18
N GLU A 98 -16.82 -0.19 -7.54
CA GLU A 98 -17.90 0.51 -8.23
C GLU A 98 -18.45 1.66 -7.38
N SER A 99 -18.69 1.44 -6.08
CA SER A 99 -19.19 2.48 -5.17
C SER A 99 -18.18 3.60 -4.92
N ILE A 100 -16.92 3.29 -4.62
CA ILE A 100 -15.89 4.30 -4.30
C ILE A 100 -15.59 5.17 -5.51
N TYR A 101 -15.42 4.54 -6.68
CA TYR A 101 -15.05 5.27 -7.89
C TYR A 101 -16.26 5.70 -8.72
N GLY A 102 -17.49 5.35 -8.31
CA GLY A 102 -18.74 5.62 -9.00
C GLY A 102 -18.88 4.96 -10.38
N ILE A 103 -18.09 3.94 -10.69
CA ILE A 103 -18.01 3.31 -12.02
C ILE A 103 -18.92 2.08 -12.09
N THR A 104 -19.23 1.63 -13.30
CA THR A 104 -19.85 0.32 -13.55
C THR A 104 -18.86 -0.55 -14.30
N LEU A 105 -18.39 -1.62 -13.67
CA LEU A 105 -17.45 -2.54 -14.31
C LEU A 105 -18.23 -3.42 -15.33
N PRO A 106 -17.56 -3.98 -16.35
CA PRO A 106 -18.20 -4.93 -17.26
C PRO A 106 -18.48 -6.25 -16.55
N ALA A 107 -19.61 -6.89 -16.84
CA ALA A 107 -19.88 -8.24 -16.35
C ALA A 107 -18.93 -9.24 -17.01
N PRO A 108 -18.48 -10.29 -16.29
CA PRO A 108 -17.68 -11.34 -16.91
C PRO A 108 -18.48 -12.07 -18.00
N PRO A 109 -17.82 -12.63 -19.01
CA PRO A 109 -18.48 -13.37 -20.09
C PRO A 109 -19.35 -14.54 -19.58
N ASN A 110 -20.42 -14.86 -20.32
CA ASN A 110 -21.39 -15.90 -19.93
C ASN A 110 -20.76 -17.29 -19.68
N HIS A 111 -19.69 -17.64 -20.40
CA HIS A 111 -19.00 -18.92 -20.21
C HIS A 111 -18.27 -18.99 -18.85
N GLU A 112 -17.78 -17.87 -18.33
CA GLU A 112 -17.15 -17.80 -17.01
C GLU A 112 -18.19 -17.83 -15.89
N LEU A 113 -19.33 -17.15 -16.08
CA LEU A 113 -20.45 -17.17 -15.15
C LEU A 113 -21.07 -18.57 -14.99
N ALA A 114 -21.16 -19.31 -16.09
CA ALA A 114 -21.63 -20.70 -16.07
C ALA A 114 -20.65 -21.62 -15.30
N ALA A 115 -19.35 -21.42 -15.48
CA ALA A 115 -18.32 -22.20 -14.80
C ALA A 115 -18.23 -21.91 -13.30
N SER A 116 -18.57 -20.69 -12.86
CA SER A 116 -18.53 -20.27 -11.46
C SER A 116 -19.85 -20.45 -10.70
N GLY A 117 -20.86 -21.11 -11.30
CA GLY A 117 -22.16 -21.32 -10.68
C GLY A 117 -22.92 -20.02 -10.41
N GLY A 118 -22.72 -18.99 -11.25
CA GLY A 118 -23.35 -17.67 -11.12
C GLY A 118 -22.59 -16.69 -10.23
N ALA A 119 -21.46 -17.09 -9.62
CA ALA A 119 -20.63 -16.17 -8.85
C ALA A 119 -19.84 -15.23 -9.78
N VAL A 120 -19.98 -13.92 -9.55
CA VAL A 120 -19.23 -12.90 -10.31
C VAL A 120 -17.78 -12.86 -9.83
N ARG A 121 -16.84 -13.15 -10.73
CA ARG A 121 -15.40 -13.08 -10.42
C ARG A 121 -14.94 -11.65 -10.10
N ALA A 122 -13.78 -11.54 -9.45
CA ALA A 122 -13.07 -10.28 -9.32
C ALA A 122 -12.82 -9.64 -10.71
N PRO A 123 -12.86 -8.30 -10.82
CA PRO A 123 -12.55 -7.62 -12.07
C PRO A 123 -11.08 -7.84 -12.44
N THR A 124 -10.78 -7.87 -13.74
CA THR A 124 -9.38 -7.85 -14.18
C THR A 124 -8.80 -6.44 -14.03
N ALA A 125 -7.47 -6.36 -13.97
CA ALA A 125 -6.79 -5.06 -14.00
C ALA A 125 -7.15 -4.24 -15.24
N HIS A 126 -7.28 -4.89 -16.40
CA HIS A 126 -7.64 -4.22 -17.65
C HIS A 126 -9.07 -3.65 -17.60
N GLU A 127 -10.05 -4.44 -17.13
CA GLU A 127 -11.43 -3.98 -16.95
C GLU A 127 -11.50 -2.76 -16.02
N LEU A 128 -10.79 -2.79 -14.90
CA LEU A 128 -10.77 -1.68 -13.96
C LEU A 128 -10.11 -0.42 -14.56
N LEU A 129 -8.90 -0.57 -15.13
CA LEU A 129 -8.13 0.57 -15.64
C LEU A 129 -8.81 1.24 -16.83
N VAL A 130 -9.36 0.46 -17.78
CA VAL A 130 -10.07 1.01 -18.94
C VAL A 130 -11.35 1.74 -18.50
N THR A 131 -12.13 1.15 -17.59
CA THR A 131 -13.35 1.79 -17.10
C THR A 131 -13.05 3.08 -16.32
N LEU A 132 -12.01 3.09 -15.47
CA LEU A 132 -11.57 4.29 -14.78
C LEU A 132 -11.07 5.37 -15.75
N ALA A 133 -10.34 4.99 -16.80
CA ALA A 133 -9.82 5.92 -17.81
C ALA A 133 -10.94 6.57 -18.62
N LYS A 134 -12.00 5.83 -18.96
CA LYS A 134 -13.16 6.34 -19.71
C LYS A 134 -14.05 7.32 -18.93
N ARG A 135 -13.96 7.30 -17.59
CA ARG A 135 -14.73 8.19 -16.70
C ARG A 135 -14.06 9.56 -16.49
N ARG A 136 -12.75 9.65 -16.74
CA ARG A 136 -11.99 10.91 -16.64
C ARG A 136 -12.22 11.77 -17.87
#